data_AF-A0A6A4GHD5-F1
#
_entry.id   AF-A0A6A4GHD5-F1
#
_cell.length_a   1.000
_cell.length_b   1.000
_cell.length_c   1.000
_cell.angle_alpha   90.00
_cell.angle_beta   90.00
_cell.angle_gamma   90.00
#
_symmetry.space_group_name_H-M   'P 1'
#
loop_
_entity.id
_entity.type
_entity.pdbx_description
1 polymer ?
#
loop_
_entity_poly.entity_id
_entity_poly.type
_entity_poly.pdbx_seq_one_letter_code
_entity_poly.pdbx_strand_id
1 'polypeptide(L)'
;VLKNITEQLTGWNDRGFHNVKDARVYKALLSHLRARVAPTIFCKMDKKGNSDACQGSMSLAEQASLGIDTIEPILKVNVKFDLKGIKLSTITQSLAYKTIKGKNKAKPHPATERTVGKVQRDLHAENHVTPMAEHLWKSIRDPELPRRIKDFLWKSMHDAH
;
A
#
# COMPACT_ATOMS: atom_id res chain seq x y z
N VAL A 1 -16.02 -6.60 -3.62
CA VAL A 1 -16.21 -6.38 -2.17
C VAL A 1 -16.66 -7.64 -1.45
N LEU A 2 -17.85 -8.19 -1.75
CA LEU A 2 -18.38 -9.41 -1.13
C LEU A 2 -17.39 -10.57 -1.05
N LYS A 3 -16.82 -10.99 -2.17
CA LYS A 3 -15.81 -12.05 -2.25
C LYS A 3 -14.62 -11.82 -1.29
N ASN A 4 -14.14 -10.59 -1.23
CA ASN A 4 -13.01 -10.22 -0.36
C ASN A 4 -13.38 -10.39 1.12
N ILE A 5 -14.61 -10.02 1.50
CA ILE A 5 -15.11 -10.11 2.88
C ILE A 5 -15.36 -11.56 3.27
N THR A 6 -15.98 -12.35 2.40
CA THR A 6 -16.41 -13.73 2.71
C THR A 6 -15.28 -14.74 2.64
N GLU A 7 -14.35 -14.60 1.69
CA GLU A 7 -13.32 -15.62 1.43
C GLU A 7 -11.92 -15.19 1.89
N GLN A 8 -11.56 -13.92 1.68
CA GLN A 8 -10.15 -13.50 1.77
C GLN A 8 -9.80 -12.79 3.09
N LEU A 9 -10.80 -12.23 3.77
CA LEU A 9 -10.60 -11.34 4.92
C LEU A 9 -9.87 -12.02 6.07
N THR A 10 -10.21 -13.27 6.39
CA THR A 10 -9.55 -14.06 7.43
C THR A 10 -8.08 -14.33 7.07
N GLY A 11 -7.81 -14.72 5.82
CA GLY A 11 -6.44 -14.95 5.34
C GLY A 11 -5.59 -13.67 5.25
N TRP A 12 -6.21 -12.51 5.07
CA TRP A 12 -5.52 -11.21 5.18
C TRP A 12 -5.21 -10.85 6.62
N ASN A 13 -6.15 -11.08 7.55
CA ASN A 13 -5.92 -10.88 8.97
C ASN A 13 -4.75 -11.73 9.48
N ASP A 14 -4.68 -13.00 9.09
CA ASP A 14 -3.61 -13.90 9.51
C ASP A 14 -2.24 -13.45 8.96
N ARG A 15 -2.19 -12.89 7.76
CA ARG A 15 -0.99 -12.30 7.15
C ARG A 15 -0.72 -10.85 7.58
N GLY A 16 -1.39 -10.36 8.61
CA GLY A 16 -1.21 -8.99 9.13
C GLY A 16 -1.58 -7.88 8.15
N PHE A 17 -2.43 -8.18 7.17
CA PHE A 17 -2.81 -7.32 6.04
C PHE A 17 -1.61 -6.84 5.20
N HIS A 18 -0.54 -7.64 5.12
CA HIS A 18 0.60 -7.33 4.27
C HIS A 18 0.20 -7.21 2.79
N ASN A 19 0.57 -6.09 2.15
CA ASN A 19 0.31 -5.79 0.74
C ASN A 19 -1.17 -5.82 0.32
N VAL A 20 -2.09 -5.53 1.23
CA VAL A 20 -3.53 -5.44 0.95
C VAL A 20 -3.89 -3.98 0.69
N LYS A 21 -4.51 -3.71 -0.46
CA LYS A 21 -5.08 -2.38 -0.76
C LYS A 21 -6.19 -2.06 0.24
N ASP A 22 -6.26 -0.81 0.70
CA ASP A 22 -7.27 -0.36 1.67
C ASP A 22 -7.32 -1.17 2.98
N ALA A 23 -6.16 -1.70 3.40
CA ALA A 23 -6.02 -2.53 4.61
C ALA A 23 -6.67 -1.90 5.85
N ARG A 24 -6.66 -0.57 5.97
CA ARG A 24 -7.29 0.16 7.08
C ARG A 24 -8.81 -0.06 7.11
N VAL A 25 -9.48 -0.01 5.96
CA VAL A 25 -10.93 -0.21 5.84
C VAL A 25 -11.30 -1.63 6.21
N TYR A 26 -10.56 -2.61 5.67
CA TYR A 26 -10.81 -4.02 5.96
C TYR A 26 -10.55 -4.38 7.43
N LYS A 27 -9.56 -3.78 8.08
CA LYS A 27 -9.32 -3.94 9.52
C LYS A 27 -10.46 -3.40 10.36
N ALA A 28 -10.94 -2.18 10.06
CA ALA A 28 -12.08 -1.59 10.75
C ALA A 28 -13.33 -2.45 10.56
N LEU A 29 -13.63 -2.84 9.33
CA LEU A 29 -14.74 -3.72 8.98
C LEU A 29 -14.67 -5.05 9.76
N LEU A 30 -13.54 -5.75 9.72
CA LEU A 30 -13.37 -7.02 10.42
C LEU A 30 -13.56 -6.85 11.94
N SER A 31 -13.08 -5.75 12.51
CA SER A 31 -13.26 -5.46 13.94
C SER A 31 -14.73 -5.22 14.30
N HIS A 32 -15.48 -4.52 13.45
CA HIS A 32 -16.91 -4.29 13.65
C HIS A 32 -17.72 -5.57 13.47
N LEU A 33 -17.37 -6.41 12.49
CA LEU A 33 -18.03 -7.71 12.31
C LEU A 33 -17.80 -8.64 13.51
N ARG A 34 -16.57 -8.69 14.05
CA ARG A 34 -16.25 -9.48 15.26
C ARG A 34 -16.88 -8.92 16.54
N ALA A 35 -17.15 -7.62 16.58
CA ALA A 35 -17.81 -6.98 17.72
C ALA A 35 -19.32 -7.27 17.78
N ARG A 36 -19.93 -7.74 16.67
CA ARG A 36 -21.35 -8.11 16.66
C ARG A 36 -21.57 -9.44 17.36
N VAL A 37 -22.62 -9.51 18.16
CA VAL A 37 -23.06 -10.74 18.85
C VAL A 37 -23.92 -11.61 17.94
N ALA A 38 -24.70 -11.00 17.04
CA ALA A 38 -25.62 -11.71 16.16
C ALA A 38 -24.94 -12.20 14.85
N PRO A 39 -25.38 -13.35 14.30
CA PRO A 39 -24.96 -13.79 12.97
C PRO A 39 -25.21 -12.70 11.93
N THR A 40 -24.21 -12.46 11.07
CA THR A 40 -24.31 -11.50 9.98
C THR A 40 -24.35 -12.24 8.65
N ILE A 41 -25.42 -12.07 7.90
CA ILE A 41 -25.62 -12.67 6.58
C ILE A 41 -25.42 -11.58 5.53
N PHE A 42 -24.59 -11.88 4.52
CA PHE A 42 -24.41 -10.99 3.38
C PHE A 42 -25.20 -11.49 2.18
N CYS A 43 -26.06 -10.65 1.62
CA CYS A 43 -26.81 -10.94 0.41
C CYS A 43 -26.28 -10.09 -0.75
N LYS A 44 -26.01 -10.73 -1.88
CA LYS A 44 -25.73 -10.00 -3.12
C LYS A 44 -27.06 -9.67 -3.77
N MET A 45 -27.38 -8.38 -3.88
CA MET A 45 -28.54 -7.93 -4.62
C MET A 45 -28.17 -7.67 -6.09
N ASP A 46 -29.06 -8.02 -7.00
CA ASP A 46 -28.89 -7.70 -8.42
C ASP A 46 -29.21 -6.22 -8.66
N LYS A 47 -28.38 -5.56 -9.48
CA LYS A 47 -28.54 -4.13 -9.81
C LYS A 47 -29.87 -3.80 -10.50
N LYS A 48 -30.55 -4.80 -11.07
CA LYS A 48 -31.85 -4.67 -11.74
C LYS A 48 -33.04 -4.88 -10.80
N GLY A 49 -32.80 -5.35 -9.58
CA GLY A 49 -33.87 -5.53 -8.59
C GLY A 49 -34.25 -4.17 -8.01
N ASN A 50 -35.41 -3.65 -8.43
CA ASN A 50 -36.05 -2.44 -7.87
C ASN A 50 -36.44 -2.67 -6.40
N SER A 51 -35.46 -2.61 -5.51
CA SER A 51 -35.73 -2.39 -4.10
C SER A 51 -35.44 -0.93 -3.79
N ASP A 52 -36.44 -0.23 -3.25
CA ASP A 52 -36.35 1.20 -2.90
C ASP A 52 -35.14 1.50 -2.01
N ALA A 53 -34.76 0.55 -1.15
CA ALA A 53 -33.57 0.64 -0.30
C ALA A 53 -32.24 0.72 -1.08
N CYS A 54 -32.13 -0.01 -2.19
CA CYS A 54 -30.93 0.00 -3.03
C CYS A 54 -30.83 1.35 -3.78
N GLN A 55 -31.94 1.82 -4.32
CA GLN A 55 -32.01 3.10 -5.03
C GLN A 55 -31.69 4.28 -4.10
N GLY A 56 -32.24 4.28 -2.87
CA GLY A 56 -31.90 5.27 -1.85
C GLY A 56 -30.42 5.26 -1.49
N SER A 57 -29.83 4.07 -1.32
CA SER A 57 -28.40 3.93 -1.02
C SER A 57 -27.50 4.42 -2.17
N MET A 58 -27.89 4.16 -3.42
CA MET A 58 -27.17 4.65 -4.60
C MET A 58 -27.24 6.18 -4.70
N SER A 59 -28.42 6.76 -4.49
CA SER A 59 -28.60 8.22 -4.51
C SER A 59 -27.77 8.91 -3.43
N LEU A 60 -27.74 8.38 -2.20
CA LEU A 60 -26.90 8.92 -1.12
C LEU A 60 -25.40 8.81 -1.45
N ALA A 61 -24.96 7.72 -2.09
CA ALA A 61 -23.56 7.56 -2.51
C ALA A 61 -23.19 8.57 -3.62
N GLU A 62 -24.10 8.84 -4.56
CA GLU A 62 -23.92 9.86 -5.60
C GLU A 62 -23.82 11.27 -4.98
N GLN A 63 -24.73 11.62 -4.06
CA GLN A 63 -24.69 12.89 -3.34
C GLN A 63 -23.38 13.08 -2.56
N ALA A 64 -22.93 12.04 -1.86
CA ALA A 64 -21.65 12.06 -1.14
C ALA A 64 -20.46 12.24 -2.09
N SER A 65 -20.51 11.69 -3.30
CA SER A 65 -19.45 11.89 -4.31
C SER A 65 -19.39 13.33 -4.85
N LEU A 66 -20.52 14.02 -4.82
CA LEU A 66 -20.63 15.45 -5.15
C LEU A 66 -20.25 16.37 -3.97
N GLY A 67 -19.83 15.80 -2.83
CA GLY A 67 -19.43 16.55 -1.64
C GLY A 67 -20.59 17.09 -0.80
N ILE A 68 -21.82 16.65 -1.07
CA ILE A 68 -23.00 17.00 -0.29
C ILE A 68 -23.08 16.02 0.88
N ASP A 69 -23.15 16.53 2.11
CA ASP A 69 -23.26 15.74 3.35
C ASP A 69 -22.24 14.59 3.47
N THR A 70 -20.94 14.92 3.32
CA THR A 70 -19.87 13.93 3.42
C THR A 70 -19.72 13.43 4.87
N ILE A 71 -20.34 12.29 5.17
CA ILE A 71 -20.11 11.58 6.43
C ILE A 71 -18.80 10.81 6.33
N GLU A 72 -17.82 11.15 7.17
CA GLU A 72 -16.58 10.39 7.22
C GLU A 72 -16.85 8.96 7.72
N PRO A 73 -16.32 7.92 7.03
CA PRO A 73 -16.52 6.55 7.45
C PRO A 73 -15.82 6.30 8.79
N ILE A 74 -16.52 5.64 9.71
CA ILE A 74 -15.97 5.27 11.02
C ILE A 74 -14.93 4.14 10.82
N LEU A 75 -13.65 4.52 10.74
CA LEU A 75 -12.53 3.57 10.60
C LEU A 75 -11.89 3.19 11.95
N LYS A 76 -12.70 3.19 13.02
CA LYS A 76 -12.22 2.92 14.39
C LYS A 76 -12.14 1.42 14.62
N VAL A 77 -10.91 0.91 14.76
CA VAL A 77 -10.67 -0.50 15.11
C VAL A 77 -10.84 -0.67 16.62
N ASN A 78 -11.67 -1.62 17.04
CA ASN A 78 -11.74 -2.00 18.45
C ASN A 78 -10.45 -2.72 18.87
N VAL A 79 -9.78 -2.21 19.91
CA VAL A 79 -8.50 -2.72 20.42
C VAL A 79 -8.55 -4.22 20.73
N LYS A 80 -9.69 -4.75 21.20
CA LYS A 80 -9.86 -6.19 21.48
C LYS A 80 -9.67 -7.06 20.24
N PHE A 81 -9.95 -6.51 19.05
CA PHE A 81 -9.86 -7.21 17.77
C PHE A 81 -8.72 -6.70 16.89
N ASP A 82 -7.91 -5.75 17.38
CA ASP A 82 -6.72 -5.23 16.69
C ASP A 82 -5.53 -6.18 16.87
N LEU A 83 -5.55 -7.27 16.11
CA LEU A 83 -4.45 -8.21 16.08
C LEU A 83 -3.24 -7.56 15.39
N LYS A 84 -2.17 -7.35 16.16
CA LYS A 84 -0.92 -6.79 15.66
C LYS A 84 -0.01 -7.90 15.16
N GLY A 85 0.54 -7.69 13.97
CA GLY A 85 1.53 -8.60 13.38
C GLY A 85 0.91 -9.68 12.51
N ILE A 86 1.69 -10.74 12.29
CA ILE A 86 1.33 -11.89 11.46
C ILE A 86 1.14 -13.08 12.39
N LYS A 87 0.10 -13.87 12.18
CA LYS A 87 -0.14 -15.09 12.94
C LYS A 87 0.99 -16.08 12.71
N LEU A 88 1.63 -16.51 13.79
CA LEU A 88 2.82 -17.37 13.76
C LEU A 88 2.60 -18.66 12.97
N SER A 89 1.44 -19.30 13.09
CA SER A 89 1.14 -20.54 12.36
C SER A 89 1.04 -20.37 10.84
N THR A 90 1.01 -19.13 10.33
CA THR A 90 0.86 -18.82 8.90
C THR A 90 2.06 -18.04 8.34
N ILE A 91 3.02 -17.69 9.20
CA ILE A 91 4.16 -16.88 8.78
C ILE A 91 5.15 -17.74 7.98
N THR A 92 5.66 -17.17 6.90
CA THR A 92 6.81 -17.70 6.18
C THR A 92 7.98 -16.74 6.32
N GLN A 93 9.20 -17.24 6.20
CA GLN A 93 10.40 -16.38 6.23
C GLN A 93 10.32 -15.24 5.20
N SER A 94 9.80 -15.52 4.00
CA SER A 94 9.63 -14.52 2.95
C SER A 94 8.60 -13.44 3.31
N LEU A 95 7.49 -13.81 3.94
CA LEU A 95 6.47 -12.86 4.42
C LEU A 95 7.00 -12.01 5.58
N ALA A 96 7.70 -12.63 6.53
CA ALA A 96 8.33 -11.95 7.66
C ALA A 96 9.33 -10.90 7.15
N TYR A 97 10.25 -11.32 6.28
CA TYR A 97 11.27 -10.44 5.71
C TYR A 97 10.65 -9.26 4.96
N LYS A 98 9.69 -9.50 4.06
CA LYS A 98 9.00 -8.43 3.31
C LYS A 98 8.29 -7.44 4.24
N THR A 99 7.65 -7.94 5.29
CA THR A 99 6.92 -7.09 6.25
C THR A 99 7.87 -6.23 7.08
N ILE A 100 8.97 -6.80 7.58
CA ILE A 100 9.99 -6.07 8.34
C ILE A 100 10.65 -5.01 7.45
N LYS A 101 11.05 -5.38 6.23
CA LYS A 101 11.66 -4.46 5.26
C LYS A 101 10.71 -3.33 4.85
N GLY A 102 9.41 -3.61 4.72
CA GLY A 102 8.41 -2.58 4.40
C GLY A 102 8.15 -1.61 5.55
N LYS A 103 8.22 -2.07 6.80
CA LYS A 103 8.11 -1.22 8.00
C LYS A 103 9.35 -0.37 8.21
N ASN A 104 10.51 -0.97 8.04
CA ASN A 104 11.80 -0.31 8.12
C ASN A 104 12.17 0.21 6.73
N LYS A 105 11.50 1.28 6.28
CA LYS A 105 11.99 2.01 5.10
C LYS A 105 13.44 2.38 5.39
N ALA A 106 14.35 1.82 4.61
CA ALA A 106 15.76 2.12 4.75
C ALA A 106 15.91 3.64 4.64
N LYS A 107 16.46 4.27 5.68
CA LYS A 107 16.78 5.68 5.59
C LYS A 107 17.82 5.83 4.49
N PRO A 108 17.57 6.67 3.47
CA PRO A 108 18.58 6.93 2.46
C PRO A 108 19.82 7.50 3.14
N HIS A 109 21.01 7.08 2.68
CA HIS A 109 22.26 7.56 3.26
C HIS A 109 22.46 9.02 2.85
N PRO A 110 22.74 9.95 3.79
CA PRO A 110 22.84 11.38 3.47
C PRO A 110 23.84 11.70 2.35
N ALA A 111 24.96 10.97 2.29
CA ALA A 111 25.94 11.14 1.22
C ALA A 111 25.35 10.79 -0.16
N THR A 112 24.60 9.67 -0.25
CA THR A 112 23.95 9.24 -1.48
C THR A 112 22.89 10.25 -1.95
N GLU A 113 22.10 10.82 -1.04
CA GLU A 113 21.12 11.86 -1.40
C GLU A 113 21.79 13.11 -1.96
N ARG A 114 22.91 13.55 -1.34
CA ARG A 114 23.67 14.71 -1.82
C ARG A 114 24.22 14.47 -3.22
N THR A 115 24.80 13.31 -3.47
CA THR A 115 25.38 12.98 -4.78
C THR A 115 24.30 12.86 -5.85
N VAL A 116 23.19 12.17 -5.57
CA VAL A 116 22.04 12.10 -6.48
C VAL A 116 21.50 13.50 -6.79
N GLY A 117 21.33 14.34 -5.77
CA GLY A 117 20.85 15.71 -5.93
C GLY A 117 21.83 16.61 -6.69
N LYS A 118 23.14 16.33 -6.62
CA LYS A 118 24.15 17.01 -7.45
C LYS A 118 23.99 16.61 -8.91
N VAL A 119 23.94 15.30 -9.19
CA VAL A 119 23.76 14.78 -10.56
C VAL A 119 22.47 15.29 -11.20
N GLN A 120 21.37 15.35 -10.45
CA GLN A 120 20.11 15.92 -10.95
C GLN A 120 20.23 17.40 -11.33
N ARG A 121 20.95 18.19 -10.53
CA ARG A 121 21.21 19.61 -10.83
C ARG A 121 22.08 19.79 -12.06
N ASP A 122 23.14 18.99 -12.17
CA ASP A 122 24.07 19.03 -13.29
C ASP A 122 23.36 18.64 -14.60
N LEU A 123 22.56 17.56 -14.57
CA LEU A 123 21.73 17.15 -15.73
C LEU A 123 20.67 18.17 -16.11
N HIS A 124 20.07 18.86 -15.14
CA HIS A 124 19.13 19.93 -15.43
C HIS A 124 19.84 21.14 -16.07
N ALA A 125 21.06 21.47 -15.64
CA ALA A 125 21.83 22.56 -16.22
C ALA A 125 22.24 22.27 -17.67
N GLU A 126 22.61 21.02 -17.97
CA GLU A 126 23.06 20.61 -19.31
C GLU A 126 21.91 20.32 -20.28
N ASN A 127 20.88 19.59 -19.81
CA ASN A 127 19.86 19.00 -20.67
C ASN A 127 18.44 19.53 -20.39
N HIS A 128 18.27 20.43 -19.43
CA HIS A 128 16.96 20.93 -18.98
C HIS A 128 15.97 19.83 -18.53
N VAL A 129 16.50 18.67 -18.13
CA VAL A 129 15.71 17.53 -17.64
C VAL A 129 16.15 17.18 -16.23
N THR A 130 15.17 17.06 -15.31
CA THR A 130 15.41 16.56 -13.95
C THR A 130 14.85 15.15 -13.82
N PRO A 131 15.65 14.11 -14.10
CA PRO A 131 15.17 12.74 -13.97
C PRO A 131 14.90 12.40 -12.50
N MET A 132 13.86 11.61 -12.24
CA MET A 132 13.63 11.03 -10.92
C MET A 132 14.81 10.15 -10.50
N ALA A 133 15.14 10.12 -9.22
CA ALA A 133 16.26 9.32 -8.69
C ALA A 133 16.18 7.84 -9.11
N GLU A 134 14.97 7.27 -9.18
CA GLU A 134 14.77 5.90 -9.64
C GLU A 134 15.21 5.67 -11.09
N HIS A 135 15.00 6.66 -11.96
CA HIS A 135 15.46 6.60 -13.35
C HIS A 135 16.99 6.64 -13.43
N LEU A 136 17.65 7.48 -12.63
CA LEU A 136 19.12 7.50 -12.54
C LEU A 136 19.68 6.14 -12.12
N TRP A 137 19.12 5.53 -11.07
CA TRP A 137 19.54 4.21 -10.62
C TRP A 137 19.28 3.11 -11.65
N LYS A 138 18.21 3.24 -12.43
CA LYS A 138 17.90 2.31 -13.53
C LYS A 138 18.90 2.46 -14.67
N SER A 139 19.25 3.68 -15.07
CA SER A 139 20.23 3.96 -16.13
C SER A 139 21.62 3.42 -15.81
N ILE A 140 22.07 3.50 -14.55
CA ILE A 140 23.36 2.91 -14.14
C ILE A 140 23.38 1.39 -14.27
N ARG A 141 22.22 0.74 -14.21
CA ARG A 141 22.08 -0.72 -14.27
C ARG A 141 21.84 -1.25 -15.67
N ASP A 142 21.83 -0.39 -16.69
CA ASP A 142 21.52 -0.74 -18.07
C ASP A 142 22.30 -1.99 -18.53
N PRO A 143 21.64 -3.03 -19.09
CA PRO A 143 22.30 -4.25 -19.55
C PRO A 143 23.45 -4.02 -20.54
N GLU A 144 23.43 -2.94 -21.32
CA GLU A 144 24.45 -2.60 -22.30
C GLU A 144 25.76 -2.11 -21.68
N LEU A 145 25.73 -1.62 -20.43
CA LEU A 145 26.93 -1.18 -19.73
C LEU A 145 27.76 -2.39 -19.25
N PRO A 146 29.08 -2.41 -19.48
CA PRO A 146 29.97 -3.39 -18.87
C PRO A 146 29.89 -3.34 -17.34
N ARG A 147 29.96 -4.51 -16.68
CA ARG A 147 29.83 -4.63 -15.21
C ARG A 147 30.75 -3.69 -14.44
N ARG A 148 32.01 -3.53 -14.88
CA ARG A 148 32.99 -2.64 -14.24
C ARG A 148 32.53 -1.17 -14.22
N ILE A 149 31.87 -0.71 -15.28
CA ILE A 149 31.33 0.65 -15.38
C ILE A 149 30.13 0.79 -14.44
N LYS A 150 29.22 -0.20 -14.40
CA LYS A 150 28.10 -0.21 -13.45
C LYS A 150 28.59 -0.12 -12.01
N ASP A 151 29.60 -0.90 -11.65
CA ASP A 151 30.16 -0.93 -10.30
C ASP A 151 30.82 0.42 -9.95
N PHE A 152 31.56 1.02 -10.89
CA PHE A 152 32.15 2.35 -10.72
C PHE A 152 31.10 3.44 -10.51
N LEU A 153 30.07 3.49 -11.38
CA LEU A 153 28.98 4.46 -11.28
C LEU A 153 28.18 4.27 -9.99
N TRP A 154 27.92 3.02 -9.59
CA TRP A 154 27.24 2.72 -8.34
C TRP A 154 28.03 3.22 -7.13
N LYS A 155 29.35 2.94 -7.06
CA LYS A 155 30.22 3.43 -5.98
C LYS A 155 30.29 4.95 -5.94
N SER A 156 30.42 5.59 -7.10
CA SER A 156 30.49 7.05 -7.23
C SER A 156 29.21 7.71 -6.74
N MET A 157 28.05 7.17 -7.12
CA MET A 157 26.74 7.66 -6.67
C MET A 157 26.50 7.46 -5.17
N HIS A 158 27.11 6.43 -4.58
CA HIS A 158 27.04 6.16 -3.16
C HIS A 158 28.11 6.88 -2.33
N ASP A 159 29.05 7.60 -2.97
CA ASP A 159 30.22 8.20 -2.31
C ASP A 159 31.05 7.16 -1.53
N ALA A 160 31.22 5.97 -2.14
CA ALA A 160 31.84 4.79 -1.54
C ALA A 160 33.23 4.50 -2.12
N HIS A 161 34.10 5.51 -2.07
CA HIS A 161 35.48 5.48 -2.58
C HIS A 161 36.48 4.89 -1.58
#